data_AF-A0A7K1KPM9-F1
#
_entry.id   AF-A0A7K1KPM9-F1
#
_cell.length_a   1.000
_cell.length_b   1.000
_cell.length_c   1.000
_cell.angle_alpha   90.00
_cell.angle_beta   90.00
_cell.angle_gamma   90.00
#
_symmetry.space_group_name_H-M   'P 1'
#
loop_
_entity.id
_entity.type
_entity.pdbx_description
1 polymer ?
#
loop_
_entity_poly.entity_id
_entity_poly.type
_entity_poly.pdbx_seq_one_letter_code
_entity_poly.pdbx_strand_id
1 'polypeptide(L)'
;MGHYQDVFTREKLAELFPPDRTEQFFEALFGDAEEGSYTIELGYSGGCDTRLQFELRLLQRPGKCLACNLTYGLPQVFSRHPIINVSGIAEAVAQATGKGNASWKLGATREVSATLHVIPLLIEVA
;
A
#
# COMPACT_ATOMS: atom_id res chain seq x y z
N MET A 1 -22.25 -11.41 1.15
CA MET A 1 -20.86 -11.88 0.97
C MET A 1 -20.13 -10.78 0.22
N GLY A 2 -19.04 -10.23 0.77
CA GLY A 2 -18.51 -8.89 0.43
C GLY A 2 -18.41 -8.55 -1.07
N HIS A 3 -19.17 -7.54 -1.49
CA HIS A 3 -19.34 -7.08 -2.88
C HIS A 3 -18.31 -6.04 -3.34
N TYR A 4 -17.25 -5.76 -2.56
CA TYR A 4 -16.34 -4.66 -2.89
C TYR A 4 -15.23 -5.02 -3.88
N GLN A 5 -15.12 -6.27 -4.30
CA GLN A 5 -14.20 -6.70 -5.34
C GLN A 5 -14.53 -6.06 -6.70
N ASP A 6 -15.80 -5.71 -6.92
CA ASP A 6 -16.26 -4.96 -8.10
C ASP A 6 -16.01 -3.44 -7.97
N VAL A 7 -15.87 -2.95 -6.73
CA VAL A 7 -15.61 -1.53 -6.43
C VAL A 7 -14.10 -1.22 -6.43
N PHE A 8 -13.31 -2.07 -5.76
CA PHE A 8 -11.86 -1.96 -5.67
C PHE A 8 -11.19 -2.77 -6.78
N THR A 9 -11.52 -2.42 -8.03
CA THR A 9 -10.84 -2.96 -9.20
C THR A 9 -9.40 -2.48 -9.27
N ARG A 10 -8.58 -3.14 -10.11
CA ARG A 10 -7.19 -2.71 -10.35
C ARG A 10 -7.09 -1.24 -10.76
N GLU A 11 -8.05 -0.77 -11.55
CA GLU A 11 -8.14 0.63 -11.97
C GLU A 11 -8.36 1.53 -10.75
N LYS A 12 -9.33 1.19 -9.88
CA LYS A 12 -9.59 1.98 -8.68
C LYS A 12 -8.39 2.01 -7.74
N LEU A 13 -7.72 0.87 -7.57
CA LEU A 13 -6.50 0.77 -6.77
C LEU A 13 -5.36 1.61 -7.35
N ALA A 14 -5.22 1.66 -8.68
CA ALA A 14 -4.24 2.52 -9.35
C ALA A 14 -4.60 4.01 -9.26
N GLU A 15 -5.88 4.38 -9.22
CA GLU A 15 -6.29 5.75 -8.91
C GLU A 15 -5.95 6.14 -7.46
N LEU A 16 -6.21 5.24 -6.51
CA LEU A 16 -5.94 5.45 -5.09
C LEU A 16 -4.43 5.49 -4.78
N PHE A 17 -3.67 4.63 -5.45
CA PHE A 17 -2.23 4.48 -5.29
C PHE A 17 -1.57 4.28 -6.66
N PRO A 18 -1.29 5.37 -7.38
CA PRO A 18 -0.64 5.27 -8.67
C PRO A 18 0.81 4.79 -8.50
N PRO A 19 1.37 4.08 -9.49
CA PRO A 19 2.74 3.57 -9.42
C PRO A 19 3.78 4.68 -9.20
N ASP A 20 3.50 5.87 -9.73
CA ASP A 20 4.31 7.10 -9.57
C ASP A 20 4.49 7.53 -8.11
N ARG A 21 3.56 7.18 -7.19
CA ARG A 21 3.76 7.43 -5.75
C ARG A 21 5.00 6.74 -5.21
N THR A 22 5.39 5.61 -5.80
CA THR A 22 6.63 4.94 -5.42
C THR A 22 7.83 5.82 -5.77
N GLU A 23 7.83 6.38 -6.97
CA GLU A 23 8.90 7.26 -7.46
C GLU A 23 9.00 8.50 -6.59
N GLN A 24 7.87 9.16 -6.33
CA GLN A 24 7.81 10.30 -5.40
C GLN A 24 8.31 9.93 -4.00
N PHE A 25 7.98 8.74 -3.49
CA PHE A 25 8.43 8.29 -2.18
C PHE A 25 9.95 8.16 -2.12
N PHE A 26 10.56 7.55 -3.14
CA PHE A 26 12.02 7.43 -3.23
C PHE A 26 12.70 8.77 -3.50
N GLU A 27 12.12 9.61 -4.34
CA GLU A 27 12.61 10.97 -4.59
C GLU A 27 12.60 11.81 -3.30
N ALA A 28 11.55 11.72 -2.48
CA ALA A 28 11.50 12.44 -1.21
C ALA A 28 12.47 11.88 -0.14
N LEU A 29 12.83 10.60 -0.22
CA LEU A 29 13.75 9.96 0.73
C LEU A 29 15.22 10.11 0.34
N PHE A 30 15.53 9.95 -0.95
CA PHE A 30 16.89 9.88 -1.48
C PHE A 30 17.25 11.05 -2.40
N GLY A 31 16.27 11.89 -2.76
CA GLY A 31 16.43 12.94 -3.76
C GLY A 31 16.33 12.43 -5.20
N ASP A 32 16.18 11.12 -5.39
CA ASP A 32 16.19 10.48 -6.70
C ASP A 32 15.31 9.21 -6.71
N ALA A 33 14.46 9.06 -7.72
CA ALA A 33 13.56 7.91 -7.84
C ALA A 33 14.25 6.64 -8.36
N GLU A 34 15.39 6.74 -9.04
CA GLU A 34 16.18 5.61 -9.57
C GLU A 34 16.95 4.89 -8.44
N GLU A 35 17.19 5.58 -7.32
CA GLU A 35 17.66 4.97 -6.08
C GLU A 35 16.66 3.95 -5.51
N GLY A 36 15.40 4.04 -5.93
CA GLY A 36 14.33 3.12 -5.55
C GLY A 36 14.67 1.67 -5.85
N SER A 37 14.74 0.85 -4.79
CA SER A 37 15.08 -0.56 -4.90
C SER A 37 13.89 -1.46 -5.24
N TYR A 38 12.67 -0.91 -5.15
CA TYR A 38 11.43 -1.63 -5.35
C TYR A 38 10.32 -0.69 -5.83
N THR A 39 9.25 -1.25 -6.39
CA THR A 39 8.02 -0.56 -6.73
C THR A 39 6.94 -0.96 -5.72
N ILE A 40 6.10 -0.03 -5.29
CA ILE A 40 5.01 -0.27 -4.36
C ILE A 40 3.71 -0.30 -5.17
N GLU A 41 2.95 -1.38 -5.04
CA GLU A 41 1.63 -1.53 -5.66
C GLU A 41 0.59 -1.81 -4.57
N LEU A 42 -0.58 -1.19 -4.68
CA LEU A 42 -1.71 -1.49 -3.82
C LEU A 42 -2.50 -2.67 -4.38
N GLY A 43 -2.62 -3.74 -3.60
CA GLY A 43 -3.46 -4.90 -3.91
C GLY A 43 -4.65 -4.98 -2.97
N TYR A 44 -5.82 -5.32 -3.49
CA TYR A 44 -6.97 -5.71 -2.67
C TYR A 44 -6.97 -7.23 -2.50
N SER A 45 -7.00 -7.70 -1.25
CA SER A 45 -6.99 -9.13 -0.90
C SER A 45 -8.41 -9.66 -0.65
N GLY A 46 -9.35 -8.78 -0.30
CA GLY A 46 -10.74 -9.13 0.00
C GLY A 46 -11.25 -8.39 1.23
N GLY A 47 -12.49 -8.64 1.63
CA GLY A 47 -13.05 -7.99 2.80
C GLY A 47 -14.55 -8.18 2.97
N CYS A 48 -15.07 -7.60 4.04
CA CYS A 48 -16.49 -7.54 4.37
C CYS A 48 -16.95 -6.08 4.43
N ASP A 49 -18.24 -5.87 4.70
CA ASP A 49 -18.93 -4.58 4.71
C ASP A 49 -18.21 -3.46 5.48
N THR A 50 -17.57 -3.84 6.60
CA THR A 50 -16.88 -2.92 7.51
C THR A 50 -15.38 -3.16 7.61
N ARG A 51 -14.83 -4.21 6.99
CA ARG A 51 -13.43 -4.62 7.14
C ARG A 51 -12.84 -5.02 5.81
N LEU A 52 -12.00 -4.18 5.25
CA LEU A 52 -11.36 -4.36 3.97
C LEU A 52 -9.88 -4.68 4.16
N GLN A 53 -9.42 -5.71 3.48
CA GLN A 53 -8.03 -6.18 3.52
C GLN A 53 -7.36 -5.79 2.22
N PHE A 54 -6.36 -4.92 2.35
CA PHE A 54 -5.46 -4.50 1.30
C PHE A 54 -4.05 -4.98 1.64
N GLU A 55 -3.16 -4.94 0.65
CA GLU A 55 -1.78 -5.36 0.78
C GLU A 55 -0.92 -4.43 -0.06
N LEU A 56 0.08 -3.81 0.54
CA LEU A 56 1.10 -3.06 -0.19
C LEU A 56 2.14 -4.07 -0.66
N ARG A 57 2.20 -4.29 -1.97
CA ARG A 57 3.11 -5.21 -2.64
C ARG A 57 4.36 -4.44 -3.02
N LEU A 58 5.50 -4.88 -2.50
CA LEU A 58 6.81 -4.34 -2.80
C LEU A 58 7.47 -5.28 -3.80
N LEU A 59 7.55 -4.85 -5.06
CA LEU A 59 8.16 -5.61 -6.14
C LEU A 59 9.59 -5.12 -6.36
N GLN A 60 10.54 -6.03 -6.32
CA GLN A 60 11.94 -5.70 -6.54
C GLN A 60 12.18 -5.15 -7.96
N ARG A 61 12.93 -4.06 -8.06
CA ARG A 61 13.41 -3.51 -9.34
C ARG A 61 14.65 -4.27 -9.83
N PRO A 62 14.83 -4.45 -11.14
CA PRO A 62 15.98 -5.18 -11.69
C PRO A 62 17.30 -4.53 -11.24
N GLY A 63 18.24 -5.34 -10.75
CA GLY A 63 19.55 -4.87 -10.28
C GLY A 63 19.60 -4.28 -8.87
N LYS A 64 18.46 -4.16 -8.17
CA LYS A 64 18.39 -3.73 -6.76
C LYS A 64 17.93 -4.90 -5.90
N CYS A 65 18.54 -5.11 -4.73
CA CYS A 65 18.13 -6.19 -3.82
C CYS A 65 17.15 -5.64 -2.78
N LEU A 66 15.90 -6.06 -2.88
CA LEU A 66 14.83 -5.59 -2.00
C LEU A 66 15.06 -6.05 -0.55
N ALA A 67 15.50 -7.30 -0.36
CA ALA A 67 15.81 -7.84 0.97
C ALA A 67 16.97 -7.11 1.66
N CYS A 68 17.99 -6.68 0.90
CA CYS A 68 19.11 -5.91 1.46
C CYS A 68 18.71 -4.48 1.85
N ASN A 69 17.71 -3.92 1.19
CA ASN A 69 17.25 -2.54 1.40
C ASN A 69 15.98 -2.45 2.28
N LEU A 70 15.46 -3.60 2.74
CA LEU A 70 14.40 -3.69 3.73
C LEU A 70 14.98 -3.37 5.10
N THR A 71 15.03 -2.09 5.42
CA THR A 71 15.40 -1.64 6.76
C THR A 71 14.28 -1.95 7.77
N TYR A 72 14.69 -2.29 8.98
CA TYR A 72 13.79 -2.41 10.12
C TYR A 72 12.96 -1.13 10.28
N GLY A 73 11.63 -1.27 10.34
CA GLY A 73 10.73 -0.14 10.59
C GLY A 73 10.07 0.48 9.35
N LEU A 74 10.23 -0.12 8.16
CA LEU A 74 9.50 0.30 6.95
C LEU A 74 7.98 0.56 7.17
N PRO A 75 7.24 -0.28 7.93
CA PRO A 75 5.83 -0.01 8.21
C PRO A 75 5.60 1.30 8.97
N GLN A 76 6.52 1.70 9.87
CA GLN A 76 6.42 2.97 10.59
C GLN A 76 6.70 4.16 9.67
N VAL A 77 7.66 4.01 8.74
CA VAL A 77 7.95 5.05 7.74
C VAL A 77 6.72 5.25 6.85
N PHE A 78 6.15 4.17 6.31
CA PHE A 78 4.97 4.21 5.46
C PHE A 78 3.76 4.82 6.18
N SER A 79 3.58 4.50 7.46
CA SER A 79 2.53 5.06 8.31
C SER A 79 2.64 6.57 8.52
N ARG A 80 3.84 7.15 8.39
CA ARG A 80 4.10 8.57 8.66
C ARG A 80 4.39 9.35 7.38
N HIS A 81 4.55 8.68 6.24
CA HIS A 81 4.93 9.33 4.99
C HIS A 81 3.73 9.98 4.30
N PRO A 82 3.79 11.29 4.01
CA PRO A 82 2.71 12.00 3.34
C PRO A 82 2.48 11.54 1.90
N ILE A 83 3.47 10.89 1.27
CA ILE A 83 3.39 10.43 -0.12
C ILE A 83 2.67 9.09 -0.22
N ILE A 84 3.00 8.13 0.65
CA ILE A 84 2.28 6.86 0.71
C ILE A 84 0.81 7.13 1.06
N ASN A 85 0.58 8.06 2.00
CA ASN A 85 -0.73 8.55 2.40
C ASN A 85 -1.74 7.42 2.67
N VAL A 86 -1.35 6.46 3.52
CA VAL A 86 -2.22 5.32 3.88
C VAL A 86 -3.54 5.80 4.49
N SER A 87 -3.50 6.87 5.27
CA SER A 87 -4.70 7.56 5.76
C SER A 87 -5.63 8.00 4.64
N GLY A 88 -5.09 8.69 3.62
CA GLY A 88 -5.88 9.10 2.46
C GLY A 88 -6.47 7.93 1.68
N ILE A 89 -5.75 6.79 1.58
CA ILE A 89 -6.30 5.57 0.98
C ILE A 89 -7.48 5.06 1.81
N ALA A 90 -7.34 4.99 3.13
CA ALA A 90 -8.40 4.55 4.02
C ALA A 90 -9.64 5.45 3.95
N GLU A 91 -9.45 6.77 3.92
CA GLU A 91 -10.55 7.72 3.77
C GLU A 91 -11.23 7.62 2.41
N ALA A 92 -10.47 7.48 1.33
CA ALA A 92 -11.03 7.29 0.00
C ALA A 92 -11.80 5.97 -0.13
N VAL A 93 -11.31 4.92 0.54
CA VAL A 93 -11.99 3.64 0.70
C VAL A 93 -13.30 3.81 1.48
N ALA A 94 -13.29 4.51 2.63
CA ALA A 94 -14.52 4.79 3.38
C ALA A 94 -15.54 5.56 2.54
N GLN A 95 -15.11 6.61 1.84
CA GLN A 95 -15.97 7.35 0.92
C GLN A 95 -16.54 6.45 -0.20
N ALA A 96 -15.74 5.56 -0.78
CA ALA A 96 -16.21 4.60 -1.78
C ALA A 96 -17.23 3.60 -1.23
N THR A 97 -17.14 3.27 0.06
CA THR A 97 -18.13 2.44 0.78
C THR A 97 -19.33 3.23 1.32
N GLY A 98 -19.35 4.57 1.18
CA GLY A 98 -20.38 5.43 1.77
C GLY A 98 -20.29 5.55 3.29
N LYS A 99 -19.11 5.29 3.87
CA LYS A 99 -18.82 5.35 5.31
C LYS A 99 -18.10 6.65 5.65
N GLY A 100 -18.42 7.23 6.80
CA GLY A 100 -17.89 8.52 7.23
C GLY A 100 -16.51 8.41 7.88
N ASN A 101 -16.19 7.25 8.45
CA ASN A 101 -14.96 7.05 9.19
C ASN A 101 -14.20 5.82 8.69
N ALA A 102 -12.88 5.97 8.53
CA ALA A 102 -11.97 4.88 8.20
C ALA A 102 -10.87 4.80 9.25
N SER A 103 -10.71 3.63 9.87
CA SER A 103 -9.52 3.28 10.63
C SER A 103 -8.66 2.36 9.79
N TRP A 104 -7.34 2.47 9.90
CA TRP A 104 -6.44 1.58 9.17
C TRP A 104 -5.30 1.11 10.05
N LYS A 105 -4.76 -0.06 9.72
CA LYS A 105 -3.66 -0.68 10.44
C LYS A 105 -2.74 -1.41 9.47
N LEU A 106 -1.47 -1.05 9.49
CA LEU A 106 -0.41 -1.81 8.82
C LEU A 106 0.05 -2.95 9.73
N GLY A 107 0.14 -4.15 9.16
CA GLY A 107 0.77 -5.29 9.79
C GLY A 107 2.27 -5.34 9.52
N ALA A 108 2.87 -6.47 9.89
CA ALA A 108 4.28 -6.71 9.63
C ALA A 108 4.52 -7.05 8.15
N THR A 109 5.66 -6.61 7.61
CA THR A 109 6.11 -7.01 6.28
C THR A 109 6.25 -8.53 6.22
N ARG A 110 5.60 -9.14 5.23
CA ARG A 110 5.66 -10.58 4.93
C ARG A 110 6.44 -10.77 3.65
N GLU A 111 7.47 -11.61 3.72
CA GLU A 111 8.16 -12.06 2.53
C GLU A 111 7.30 -13.10 1.81
N VAL A 112 6.91 -12.80 0.57
CA VAL A 112 6.25 -13.79 -0.31
C VAL A 112 7.32 -14.53 -1.12
N SER A 113 8.30 -13.78 -1.63
CA SER A 113 9.45 -14.26 -2.40
C SER A 113 10.63 -13.31 -2.24
N ALA A 114 11.83 -13.72 -2.65
CA ALA A 114 13.02 -12.86 -2.65
C ALA A 114 12.84 -11.51 -3.38
N THR A 115 11.93 -11.47 -4.37
CA THR A 115 11.62 -10.30 -5.18
C THR A 115 10.26 -9.67 -4.88
N LEU A 116 9.49 -10.23 -3.93
CA LEU A 116 8.13 -9.79 -3.63
C LEU A 116 7.87 -9.86 -2.13
N HIS A 117 7.67 -8.71 -1.52
CA HIS A 117 7.24 -8.60 -0.12
C HIS A 117 5.89 -7.91 -0.06
N VAL A 118 5.09 -8.23 0.93
CA VAL A 118 3.75 -7.66 1.10
C VAL A 118 3.56 -7.15 2.51
N ILE A 119 3.00 -5.96 2.66
CA ILE A 119 2.60 -5.42 3.96
C ILE A 119 1.08 -5.44 4.02
N PRO A 120 0.47 -6.27 4.88
CA PRO A 120 -0.97 -6.32 5.01
C PRO A 120 -1.48 -5.00 5.61
N LEU A 121 -2.46 -4.41 4.96
CA LEU A 121 -3.14 -3.17 5.31
C LEU A 121 -4.61 -3.49 5.58
N LEU A 122 -5.00 -3.49 6.85
CA LEU A 122 -6.40 -3.63 7.23
C LEU A 122 -7.03 -2.24 7.30
N ILE A 123 -8.17 -2.05 6.64
CA ILE A 123 -8.97 -0.83 6.68
C ILE A 123 -10.35 -1.19 7.23
N GLU A 124 -10.70 -0.62 8.38
CA GLU A 124 -12.00 -0.77 9.03
C GLU A 124 -12.82 0.50 8.79
N VAL A 125 -13.95 0.36 8.10
CA VAL A 125 -14.86 1.47 7.78
C VAL A 125 -16.09 1.41 8.68
N ALA A 126 -16.47 2.56 9.24
CA ALA A 126 -17.56 2.73 10.21
C ALA A 126 -18.56 3.79 9.76
#